data_AF-A0A959UZ21-F1
#
_entry.id   AF-A0A959UZ21-F1
#
_cell.length_a   1.000
_cell.length_b   1.000
_cell.length_c   1.000
_cell.angle_alpha   90.00
_cell.angle_beta   90.00
_cell.angle_gamma   90.00
#
_symmetry.space_group_name_H-M   'P 1'
#
loop_
_entity.id
_entity.type
_entity.pdbx_description
1 polymer ?
#
loop_
_entity_poly.entity_id
_entity_poly.type
_entity_poly.pdbx_seq_one_letter_code
_entity_poly.pdbx_strand_id
1 'polypeptide(L)'
;FYAMWIPDLFMKRVEQNADWTLMCPNECPGLPDTWGEEFEKLYEKYESEGKGRKTMKAQDLWFHILESQIETGTPYILFKDAANRKSNQQNLGTIKSSNLCTEIMEYTSPDEVAVCNLGSIALPKFVSKGKFDHDKLFEVTYQLTRNLNKVIDQNYYPIPEARRSNMRHRPIGIGVQGLADAFILMRYPFDSVEAKVLNREVFETIYYASMSASKDLAKEEGPYETFAGSPISKGQFQFDLWGVKPSDRWEWDVLREEVME
;
A
#
# COMPACT_ATOMS: atom_id res chain seq x y z
N PHE A 1 -8.94 15.94 -9.43
CA PHE A 1 -9.29 14.60 -8.91
C PHE A 1 -9.53 14.70 -7.42
N TYR A 2 -10.49 13.95 -6.90
CA TYR A 2 -10.87 13.96 -5.48
C TYR A 2 -10.76 12.56 -4.90
N ALA A 3 -10.34 12.45 -3.63
CA ALA A 3 -10.17 11.21 -2.92
C ALA A 3 -10.55 11.38 -1.44
N MET A 4 -11.09 10.32 -0.85
CA MET A 4 -11.42 10.22 0.57
C MET A 4 -10.42 9.31 1.27
N TRP A 5 -9.85 9.81 2.38
CA TRP A 5 -8.98 9.06 3.29
C TRP A 5 -9.80 8.67 4.52
N ILE A 6 -10.47 7.52 4.43
CA ILE A 6 -11.57 7.14 5.33
C ILE A 6 -11.05 6.33 6.53
N PRO A 7 -11.30 6.77 7.78
CA PRO A 7 -11.02 5.97 8.97
C PRO A 7 -12.06 4.84 9.15
N ASP A 8 -11.66 3.74 9.75
CA ASP A 8 -12.51 2.58 10.07
C ASP A 8 -13.75 3.04 10.88
N LEU A 9 -13.58 4.00 11.79
CA LEU A 9 -14.67 4.57 12.60
C LEU A 9 -15.83 5.12 11.76
N PHE A 10 -15.54 5.79 10.65
CA PHE A 10 -16.60 6.33 9.79
C PHE A 10 -17.45 5.18 9.23
N MET A 11 -16.81 4.12 8.74
CA MET A 11 -17.52 2.96 8.20
C MET A 11 -18.32 2.22 9.28
N LYS A 12 -17.76 2.07 10.49
CA LYS A 12 -18.49 1.51 11.65
C LYS A 12 -19.75 2.34 11.96
N ARG A 13 -19.65 3.67 11.97
CA ARG A 13 -20.77 4.57 12.26
C ARG A 13 -21.82 4.56 11.12
N VAL A 14 -21.40 4.42 9.86
CA VAL A 14 -22.32 4.25 8.71
C VAL A 14 -23.14 2.97 8.84
N GLU A 15 -22.48 1.84 9.13
CA GLU A 15 -23.12 0.53 9.32
C GLU A 15 -24.15 0.57 10.46
N GLN A 16 -23.81 1.24 11.56
CA GLN A 16 -24.66 1.35 12.74
C GLN A 16 -25.74 2.45 12.66
N ASN A 17 -25.79 3.21 11.55
CA ASN A 17 -26.60 4.42 11.41
C ASN A 17 -26.42 5.41 12.58
N ALA A 18 -25.18 5.50 13.07
CA ALA A 18 -24.80 6.37 14.17
C ALA A 18 -24.54 7.80 13.67
N ASP A 19 -24.32 8.70 14.62
CA ASP A 19 -23.96 10.07 14.33
C ASP A 19 -22.47 10.20 13.96
N TRP A 20 -22.18 11.18 13.11
CA TRP A 20 -20.85 11.57 12.69
C TRP A 20 -20.67 13.09 12.86
N THR A 21 -19.56 13.47 13.49
CA THR A 21 -19.22 14.87 13.80
C THR A 21 -18.17 15.43 12.84
N LEU A 22 -18.52 16.53 12.18
CA LEU A 22 -17.60 17.32 11.38
C LEU A 22 -16.80 18.27 12.28
N MET A 23 -15.48 18.24 12.17
CA MET A 23 -14.56 18.95 13.05
C MET A 23 -13.65 19.91 12.26
N CYS A 24 -13.27 21.02 12.88
CA CYS A 24 -12.25 21.92 12.35
C CYS A 24 -10.86 21.45 12.81
N PRO A 25 -9.88 21.22 11.91
CA PRO A 25 -8.57 20.71 12.30
C PRO A 25 -7.78 21.67 13.20
N ASN A 26 -8.10 22.97 13.19
CA ASN A 26 -7.51 23.95 14.11
C ASN A 26 -8.02 23.77 15.56
N GLU A 27 -9.25 23.30 15.73
CA GLU A 27 -9.88 23.09 17.05
C GLU A 27 -9.70 21.67 17.57
N CYS A 28 -9.58 20.73 16.62
CA CYS A 28 -9.37 19.31 16.84
C CYS A 28 -8.06 18.85 16.16
N PRO A 29 -6.89 19.35 16.60
CA PRO A 29 -5.59 19.03 15.99
C PRO A 29 -5.23 17.55 16.18
N GLY A 30 -4.36 17.03 15.30
CA GLY A 30 -3.80 15.67 15.42
C GLY A 30 -4.67 14.54 14.86
N LEU A 31 -5.91 14.79 14.44
CA LEU A 31 -6.73 13.78 13.75
C LEU A 31 -6.09 13.25 12.44
N PRO A 32 -5.42 14.08 11.60
CA PRO A 32 -4.69 13.58 10.44
C PRO A 32 -3.41 12.81 10.80
N ASP A 33 -2.88 13.02 12.02
CA ASP A 33 -1.60 12.48 12.48
C ASP A 33 -1.74 11.18 13.30
N THR A 34 -2.95 10.70 13.52
CA THR A 34 -3.28 9.48 14.26
C THR A 34 -4.11 8.53 13.39
N TRP A 35 -4.11 7.22 13.64
CA TRP A 35 -4.92 6.24 12.92
C TRP A 35 -5.40 5.11 13.85
N GLY A 36 -6.35 4.30 13.40
CA GLY A 36 -6.88 3.18 14.17
C GLY A 36 -7.46 3.60 15.53
N GLU A 37 -7.14 2.85 16.58
CA GLU A 37 -7.67 3.12 17.92
C GLU A 37 -7.26 4.48 18.49
N GLU A 38 -6.08 4.98 18.13
CA GLU A 38 -5.61 6.30 18.58
C GLU A 38 -6.46 7.41 17.97
N PHE A 39 -6.78 7.30 16.68
CA PHE A 39 -7.71 8.19 16.01
C PHE A 39 -9.11 8.11 16.63
N GLU A 40 -9.63 6.89 16.88
CA GLU A 40 -10.94 6.69 17.49
C GLU A 40 -11.05 7.38 18.85
N LYS A 41 -10.08 7.13 19.74
CA LYS A 41 -10.04 7.75 21.08
C LYS A 41 -9.95 9.27 21.01
N LEU A 42 -9.12 9.81 20.12
CA LEU A 42 -8.95 11.26 19.97
C LEU A 42 -10.21 11.93 19.42
N TYR A 43 -10.82 11.32 18.41
CA TYR A 43 -12.05 11.80 17.79
C TYR A 43 -13.21 11.80 18.80
N GLU A 44 -13.44 10.69 19.50
CA GLU A 44 -14.53 10.59 20.49
C GLU A 44 -14.29 11.50 21.71
N LYS A 45 -13.03 11.72 22.10
CA LYS A 45 -12.69 12.73 23.08
C LYS A 45 -13.16 14.13 22.63
N TYR A 46 -12.89 14.53 21.39
CA TYR A 46 -13.34 15.82 20.87
C TYR A 46 -14.87 15.91 20.73
N GLU A 47 -15.55 14.80 20.43
CA GLU A 47 -17.02 14.73 20.52
C GLU A 47 -17.48 15.02 21.97
N SER A 48 -16.89 14.36 22.96
CA SER A 48 -17.25 14.51 24.38
C SER A 48 -16.95 15.91 24.96
N GLU A 49 -15.93 16.59 24.42
CA GLU A 49 -15.57 17.96 24.77
C GLU A 49 -16.44 19.02 24.05
N GLY A 50 -17.35 18.61 23.18
CA GLY A 50 -18.23 19.52 22.43
C GLY A 50 -17.51 20.36 21.37
N LYS A 51 -16.36 19.89 20.87
CA LYS A 51 -15.56 20.61 19.85
C LYS A 51 -16.03 20.40 18.40
N GLY A 52 -17.09 19.61 18.21
CA GLY A 52 -17.73 19.41 16.92
C GLY A 52 -18.36 20.69 16.37
N ARG A 53 -18.22 20.92 15.06
CA ARG A 53 -18.87 22.06 14.37
C ARG A 53 -20.28 21.72 13.92
N LYS A 54 -20.50 20.49 13.47
CA LYS A 54 -21.80 19.97 13.04
C LYS A 54 -21.81 18.47 13.23
N THR A 55 -22.92 17.95 13.77
CA THR A 55 -23.17 16.51 13.84
C THR A 55 -24.33 16.17 12.90
N MET A 56 -24.22 15.05 12.18
CA MET A 56 -25.23 14.53 11.25
C MET A 56 -25.21 13.01 11.27
N LYS A 57 -26.18 12.35 10.61
CA LYS A 57 -26.09 10.90 10.46
C LYS A 57 -24.93 10.53 9.55
N ALA A 58 -24.18 9.50 9.94
CA ALA A 58 -23.07 8.99 9.12
C ALA A 58 -23.57 8.54 7.73
N GLN A 59 -24.78 7.95 7.66
CA GLN A 59 -25.40 7.55 6.40
C GLN A 59 -25.73 8.74 5.49
N ASP A 60 -26.13 9.90 6.03
CA ASP A 60 -26.38 11.09 5.22
C ASP A 60 -25.09 11.54 4.49
N LEU A 61 -23.96 11.54 5.19
CA LEU A 61 -22.67 11.86 4.58
C LEU A 61 -22.25 10.79 3.57
N TRP A 62 -22.51 9.51 3.87
CA TRP A 62 -22.24 8.41 2.94
C TRP A 62 -23.07 8.54 1.65
N PHE A 63 -24.35 8.91 1.73
CA PHE A 63 -25.17 9.15 0.55
C PHE A 63 -24.64 10.29 -0.32
N HIS A 64 -24.14 11.38 0.27
CA HIS A 64 -23.48 12.44 -0.51
C HIS A 64 -22.20 11.96 -1.22
N ILE A 65 -21.41 11.07 -0.57
CA ILE A 65 -20.23 10.47 -1.22
C ILE A 65 -20.67 9.62 -2.42
N LEU A 66 -21.70 8.79 -2.25
CA LEU A 66 -22.24 7.94 -3.32
C LEU A 66 -22.85 8.74 -4.47
N GLU A 67 -23.63 9.79 -4.16
CA GLU A 67 -24.21 10.70 -5.15
C GLU A 67 -23.11 11.32 -6.01
N SER A 68 -22.05 11.84 -5.38
CA SER A 68 -20.88 12.38 -6.10
C SER A 68 -20.20 11.33 -7.00
N GLN A 69 -20.09 10.08 -6.53
CA GLN A 69 -19.53 8.97 -7.31
C GLN A 69 -20.42 8.57 -8.50
N ILE A 70 -21.74 8.60 -8.33
CA ILE A 70 -22.69 8.32 -9.42
C ILE A 70 -22.58 9.40 -10.49
N GLU A 71 -22.48 10.67 -10.09
CA GLU A 71 -22.42 11.80 -11.02
C GLU A 71 -21.07 11.91 -11.74
N THR A 72 -19.96 11.64 -11.05
CA THR A 72 -18.62 12.01 -11.52
C THR A 72 -17.63 10.85 -11.59
N GLY A 73 -17.96 9.68 -11.03
CA GLY A 73 -17.02 8.59 -10.80
C GLY A 73 -16.01 8.83 -9.67
N THR A 74 -16.11 9.95 -8.94
CA THR A 74 -15.21 10.34 -7.84
C THR A 74 -16.02 10.78 -6.61
N PRO A 75 -15.48 10.79 -5.38
CA PRO A 75 -14.08 10.60 -5.01
C PRO A 75 -13.61 9.13 -5.06
N TYR A 76 -12.29 8.95 -5.21
CA TYR A 76 -11.65 7.68 -4.88
C TYR A 76 -11.85 7.36 -3.38
N ILE A 77 -11.93 6.07 -3.04
CA ILE A 77 -12.11 5.61 -1.67
C ILE A 77 -10.87 4.86 -1.22
N LEU A 78 -10.24 5.35 -0.15
CA LEU A 78 -9.08 4.73 0.44
C LEU A 78 -9.28 4.60 1.94
N PHE A 79 -8.95 3.44 2.49
CA PHE A 79 -9.13 3.15 3.91
C PHE A 79 -7.85 3.45 4.68
N LYS A 80 -7.86 4.58 5.40
CA LYS A 80 -6.71 5.13 6.15
C LYS A 80 -6.08 4.12 7.07
N ASP A 81 -6.91 3.46 7.88
CA ASP A 81 -6.41 2.58 8.93
C ASP A 81 -5.86 1.28 8.35
N ALA A 82 -6.48 0.76 7.29
CA ALA A 82 -5.95 -0.39 6.56
C ALA A 82 -4.60 -0.07 5.90
N ALA A 83 -4.45 1.12 5.30
CA ALA A 83 -3.20 1.54 4.68
C ALA A 83 -2.07 1.74 5.70
N ASN A 84 -2.37 2.37 6.85
CA ASN A 84 -1.39 2.60 7.91
C ASN A 84 -0.99 1.30 8.62
N ARG A 85 -1.97 0.47 9.02
CA ARG A 85 -1.76 -0.79 9.75
C ARG A 85 -0.89 -1.78 8.99
N LYS A 86 -0.97 -1.75 7.66
CA LYS A 86 -0.35 -2.72 6.74
C LYS A 86 0.73 -2.08 5.86
N SER A 87 1.32 -0.99 6.33
CA SER A 87 2.48 -0.37 5.70
C SER A 87 3.76 -0.75 6.42
N ASN A 88 4.80 -1.07 5.65
CA ASN A 88 6.15 -1.22 6.19
C ASN A 88 6.76 0.12 6.62
N GLN A 89 6.18 1.25 6.20
CA GLN A 89 6.59 2.60 6.61
C GLN A 89 5.87 3.11 7.86
N GLN A 90 5.07 2.28 8.54
CA GLN A 90 4.34 2.71 9.75
C GLN A 90 5.27 3.16 10.90
N ASN A 91 6.56 2.84 10.85
CA ASN A 91 7.57 3.34 11.79
C ASN A 91 7.93 4.82 11.59
N LEU A 92 7.54 5.43 10.46
CA LEU A 92 7.80 6.85 10.16
C LEU A 92 6.74 7.79 10.74
N GLY A 93 5.55 7.25 11.01
CA GLY A 93 4.37 8.00 11.46
C GLY A 93 3.15 7.73 10.56
N THR A 94 2.09 8.50 10.78
CA THR A 94 0.82 8.33 10.05
C THR A 94 0.96 8.75 8.59
N ILE A 95 0.66 7.82 7.67
CA ILE A 95 0.48 8.08 6.24
C ILE A 95 -0.83 8.85 6.05
N LYS A 96 -0.73 10.00 5.39
CA LYS A 96 -1.80 11.02 5.32
C LYS A 96 -2.60 10.99 4.02
N SER A 97 -2.09 10.36 2.98
CA SER A 97 -2.74 10.26 1.67
C SER A 97 -2.12 9.13 0.84
N SER A 98 -2.71 8.89 -0.33
CA SER A 98 -2.09 8.18 -1.44
C SER A 98 -1.61 9.17 -2.51
N ASN A 99 -1.08 8.67 -3.62
CA ASN A 99 -0.83 9.43 -4.85
C ASN A 99 -2.11 9.63 -5.72
N LEU A 100 -1.90 10.19 -6.93
CA LEU A 100 -2.93 10.44 -7.94
C LEU A 100 -3.71 9.18 -8.36
N CYS A 101 -3.04 8.02 -8.45
CA CYS A 101 -3.59 6.79 -9.02
C CYS A 101 -3.98 5.74 -7.96
N THR A 102 -3.93 6.12 -6.67
CA THR A 102 -4.42 5.35 -5.50
C THR A 102 -3.63 4.10 -5.09
N GLU A 103 -2.50 3.81 -5.74
CA GLU A 103 -1.69 2.61 -5.52
C GLU A 103 -0.52 2.82 -4.55
N ILE A 104 -0.09 4.07 -4.31
CA ILE A 104 1.10 4.37 -3.52
C ILE A 104 0.73 4.87 -2.12
N MET A 105 1.18 4.12 -1.11
CA MET A 105 0.93 4.38 0.32
C MET A 105 2.25 4.72 1.03
N GLU A 106 2.78 5.92 0.76
CA GLU A 106 4.06 6.38 1.28
C GLU A 106 3.88 7.54 2.29
N TYR A 107 4.80 7.61 3.25
CA TYR A 107 4.84 8.66 4.26
C TYR A 107 5.16 10.03 3.63
N THR A 108 4.52 11.08 4.16
CA THR A 108 4.80 12.47 3.80
C THR A 108 4.80 13.36 5.03
N SER A 109 5.61 14.41 5.00
CA SER A 109 5.78 15.40 6.06
C SER A 109 6.10 16.77 5.45
N PRO A 110 6.20 17.85 6.25
CA PRO A 110 6.65 19.14 5.73
C PRO A 110 8.04 19.12 5.09
N ASP A 111 8.85 18.11 5.40
CA ASP A 111 10.22 17.99 4.92
C ASP A 111 10.46 16.80 3.98
N GLU A 112 9.41 16.01 3.70
CA GLU A 112 9.47 14.80 2.87
C GLU A 112 8.28 14.74 1.90
N VAL A 113 8.60 14.75 0.61
CA VAL A 113 7.62 14.53 -0.46
C VAL A 113 7.91 13.17 -1.09
N ALA A 114 7.02 12.21 -0.87
CA ALA A 114 7.10 10.85 -1.39
C ALA A 114 7.25 10.80 -2.94
N VAL A 115 7.94 9.78 -3.46
CA VAL A 115 8.27 9.65 -4.89
C VAL A 115 7.99 8.24 -5.40
N CYS A 116 7.17 8.15 -6.44
CA CYS A 116 6.76 6.87 -7.03
C CYS A 116 7.77 6.41 -8.10
N ASN A 117 8.67 5.47 -7.78
CA ASN A 117 9.62 4.87 -8.75
C ASN A 117 9.01 3.59 -9.36
N LEU A 118 8.45 3.68 -10.57
CA LEU A 118 7.53 2.67 -11.09
C LEU A 118 8.09 1.84 -12.26
N GLY A 119 7.73 0.56 -12.31
CA GLY A 119 7.92 -0.32 -13.47
C GLY A 119 6.82 -1.39 -13.54
N SER A 120 6.43 -1.82 -14.74
CA SER A 120 5.34 -2.80 -14.92
C SER A 120 5.77 -4.05 -15.70
N ILE A 121 5.35 -5.21 -15.21
CA ILE A 121 5.65 -6.52 -15.80
C ILE A 121 4.49 -6.97 -16.70
N ALA A 122 4.79 -7.33 -17.95
CA ALA A 122 3.81 -7.84 -18.90
C ALA A 122 3.55 -9.34 -18.69
N LEU A 123 2.55 -9.68 -17.87
CA LEU A 123 2.23 -11.05 -17.45
C LEU A 123 2.00 -12.07 -18.59
N PRO A 124 1.47 -11.69 -19.78
CA PRO A 124 1.29 -12.64 -20.89
C PRO A 124 2.60 -13.25 -21.40
N LYS A 125 3.74 -12.59 -21.18
CA LYS A 125 5.06 -13.09 -21.61
C LYS A 125 5.51 -14.34 -20.85
N PHE A 126 4.89 -14.64 -19.71
CA PHE A 126 5.22 -15.79 -18.88
C PHE A 126 4.28 -16.98 -19.12
N VAL A 127 3.34 -16.89 -20.09
CA VAL A 127 2.51 -18.03 -20.46
C VAL A 127 3.13 -18.75 -21.64
N SER A 128 3.49 -20.02 -21.46
CA SER A 128 4.07 -20.87 -22.50
C SER A 128 3.52 -22.29 -22.41
N LYS A 129 3.07 -22.83 -23.55
CA LYS A 129 2.55 -24.21 -23.67
C LYS A 129 1.48 -24.55 -22.61
N GLY A 130 0.60 -23.60 -22.31
CA GLY A 130 -0.49 -23.75 -21.33
C GLY A 130 -0.05 -23.76 -19.86
N LYS A 131 1.17 -23.31 -19.56
CA LYS A 131 1.69 -23.15 -18.20
C LYS A 131 2.15 -21.72 -17.97
N PHE A 132 2.05 -21.26 -16.72
CA PHE A 132 2.61 -20.00 -16.28
C PHE A 132 4.03 -20.23 -15.71
N ASP A 133 5.00 -19.48 -16.21
CA ASP A 133 6.43 -19.59 -15.88
C ASP A 133 6.78 -18.65 -14.71
N HIS A 134 6.65 -19.17 -13.50
CA HIS A 134 6.96 -18.43 -12.27
C HIS A 134 8.46 -18.20 -12.08
N ASP A 135 9.32 -19.10 -12.56
CA ASP A 135 10.77 -18.95 -12.45
C ASP A 135 11.24 -17.78 -13.32
N LYS A 136 10.70 -17.69 -14.55
CA LYS A 136 11.01 -16.55 -15.41
C LYS A 136 10.45 -15.23 -14.87
N LEU A 137 9.27 -15.26 -14.26
CA LEU A 137 8.70 -14.09 -13.58
C LEU A 137 9.58 -13.64 -12.41
N PHE A 138 10.13 -14.57 -11.63
CA PHE A 138 11.09 -14.28 -10.57
C PHE A 138 12.31 -13.55 -11.13
N GLU A 139 12.97 -14.10 -12.15
CA GLU A 139 14.17 -13.51 -12.74
C GLU A 139 13.94 -12.07 -13.22
N VAL A 140 12.84 -11.82 -13.92
CA VAL A 140 12.51 -10.49 -14.46
C VAL A 140 12.21 -9.50 -13.33
N THR A 141 11.46 -9.94 -12.31
CA THR A 141 11.11 -9.10 -11.16
C THR A 141 12.35 -8.74 -10.34
N TYR A 142 13.27 -9.69 -10.15
CA TYR A 142 14.54 -9.48 -9.48
C TYR A 142 15.35 -8.39 -10.18
N GLN A 143 15.48 -8.46 -11.51
CA GLN A 143 16.20 -7.44 -12.29
C GLN A 143 15.49 -6.09 -12.28
N LEU A 144 14.16 -6.06 -12.39
CA LEU A 144 13.39 -4.83 -12.32
C LEU A 144 13.58 -4.12 -10.98
N THR A 145 13.62 -4.86 -9.88
CA THR A 145 13.90 -4.33 -8.53
C THR A 145 15.25 -3.61 -8.49
N ARG A 146 16.32 -4.23 -9.02
CA ARG A 146 17.65 -3.59 -9.11
C ARG A 146 17.66 -2.37 -10.01
N ASN A 147 16.92 -2.40 -11.13
CA ASN A 147 16.80 -1.26 -12.03
C ASN A 147 16.13 -0.07 -11.34
N LEU A 148 15.03 -0.31 -10.62
CA LEU A 148 14.33 0.76 -9.89
C LEU A 148 15.17 1.31 -8.73
N ASN A 149 15.98 0.48 -8.05
CA ASN A 149 16.94 0.98 -7.06
C ASN A 149 17.95 1.96 -7.69
N LYS A 150 18.48 1.64 -8.88
CA LYS A 150 19.38 2.55 -9.61
C LYS A 150 18.69 3.84 -10.07
N VAL A 151 17.40 3.77 -10.41
CA VAL A 151 16.61 4.96 -10.77
C VAL A 151 16.59 5.95 -9.60
N ILE A 152 16.43 5.48 -8.36
CA ILE A 152 16.44 6.35 -7.18
C ILE A 152 17.72 7.20 -7.13
N ASP A 153 18.88 6.62 -7.41
CA ASP A 153 20.15 7.35 -7.32
C ASP A 153 20.40 8.28 -8.51
N GLN A 154 19.93 7.90 -9.71
CA GLN A 154 20.16 8.65 -10.94
C GLN A 154 19.09 9.70 -11.24
N ASN A 155 17.95 9.67 -10.54
CA ASN A 155 16.83 10.54 -10.83
C ASN A 155 17.17 12.02 -10.56
N TYR A 156 16.61 12.90 -11.39
CA TYR A 156 16.58 14.33 -11.12
C TYR A 156 15.37 14.65 -10.23
N TYR A 157 15.62 15.14 -9.02
CA TYR A 157 14.57 15.52 -8.08
C TYR A 157 14.25 17.01 -8.23
N PRO A 158 12.98 17.38 -8.50
CA PRO A 158 12.60 18.78 -8.72
C PRO A 158 12.64 19.63 -7.43
N ILE A 159 12.55 18.98 -6.26
CA ILE A 159 12.58 19.63 -4.94
C ILE A 159 13.42 18.79 -3.95
N PRO A 160 14.11 19.41 -2.98
CA PRO A 160 15.00 18.71 -2.06
C PRO A 160 14.27 17.74 -1.12
N GLU A 161 13.02 18.01 -0.75
CA GLU A 161 12.17 17.15 0.09
C GLU A 161 11.89 15.81 -0.60
N ALA A 162 11.78 15.81 -1.93
CA ALA A 162 11.60 14.60 -2.73
C ALA A 162 12.87 13.75 -2.76
N ARG A 163 14.04 14.40 -2.92
CA ARG A 163 15.33 13.70 -2.83
C ARG A 163 15.54 13.12 -1.43
N ARG A 164 15.17 13.86 -0.39
CA ARG A 164 15.25 13.40 1.01
C ARG A 164 14.43 12.13 1.22
N SER A 165 13.14 12.17 0.90
CA SER A 165 12.24 11.02 1.09
C SER A 165 12.74 9.77 0.36
N ASN A 166 13.05 9.90 -0.94
CA ASN A 166 13.44 8.75 -1.75
C ASN A 166 14.78 8.16 -1.32
N MET A 167 15.76 8.98 -0.92
CA MET A 167 17.06 8.48 -0.46
C MET A 167 17.00 7.81 0.92
N ARG A 168 16.10 8.26 1.81
CA ARG A 168 15.96 7.71 3.16
C ARG A 168 15.21 6.37 3.21
N HIS A 169 14.15 6.25 2.42
CA HIS A 169 13.22 5.12 2.50
C HIS A 169 13.29 4.19 1.29
N ARG A 170 13.86 4.66 0.18
CA ARG A 170 14.08 3.94 -1.08
C ARG A 170 12.87 3.13 -1.59
N PRO A 171 11.63 3.67 -1.61
CA PRO A 171 10.46 2.93 -2.06
C PRO A 171 10.49 2.71 -3.59
N ILE A 172 9.97 1.57 -4.03
CA ILE A 172 9.76 1.26 -5.45
C ILE A 172 8.37 0.66 -5.65
N GLY A 173 7.78 0.87 -6.83
CA GLY A 173 6.49 0.31 -7.22
C GLY A 173 6.62 -0.62 -8.43
N ILE A 174 6.53 -1.93 -8.18
CA ILE A 174 6.47 -2.94 -9.26
C ILE A 174 5.00 -3.31 -9.51
N GLY A 175 4.49 -2.86 -10.65
CA GLY A 175 3.15 -3.16 -11.12
C GLY A 175 3.13 -4.29 -12.16
N VAL A 176 1.93 -4.55 -12.68
CA VAL A 176 1.70 -5.54 -13.72
C VAL A 176 0.78 -5.00 -14.81
N GLN A 177 0.84 -5.60 -15.99
CA GLN A 177 -0.10 -5.39 -17.08
C GLN A 177 -0.42 -6.71 -17.77
N GLY A 178 -1.60 -6.79 -18.39
CA GLY A 178 -2.05 -7.99 -19.11
C GLY A 178 -2.42 -9.18 -18.20
N LEU A 179 -2.96 -8.92 -16.99
CA LEU A 179 -3.45 -9.99 -16.11
C LEU A 179 -4.60 -10.77 -16.78
N ALA A 180 -5.57 -10.05 -17.38
CA ALA A 180 -6.66 -10.67 -18.12
C ALA A 180 -6.16 -11.48 -19.31
N ASP A 181 -5.21 -10.95 -20.08
CA ASP A 181 -4.56 -11.65 -21.18
C ASP A 181 -3.86 -12.93 -20.73
N ALA A 182 -3.16 -12.90 -19.59
CA ALA A 182 -2.54 -14.10 -19.01
C ALA A 182 -3.60 -15.16 -18.67
N PHE A 183 -4.73 -14.78 -18.05
CA PHE A 183 -5.84 -15.70 -17.80
C PHE A 183 -6.45 -16.26 -19.08
N ILE A 184 -6.65 -15.44 -20.11
CA ILE A 184 -7.15 -15.86 -21.42
C ILE A 184 -6.20 -16.89 -22.06
N LEU A 185 -4.89 -16.64 -22.04
CA LEU A 185 -3.88 -17.55 -22.58
C LEU A 185 -3.81 -18.88 -21.81
N MET A 186 -4.02 -18.83 -20.50
CA MET A 186 -4.14 -20.00 -19.62
C MET A 186 -5.49 -20.73 -19.75
N ARG A 187 -6.45 -20.17 -20.49
CA ARG A 187 -7.83 -20.68 -20.63
C ARG A 187 -8.62 -20.68 -19.32
N TYR A 188 -8.33 -19.73 -18.44
CA TYR A 188 -9.05 -19.53 -17.18
C TYR A 188 -10.02 -18.35 -17.30
N PRO A 189 -11.34 -18.55 -17.10
CA PRO A 189 -12.25 -17.45 -16.86
C PRO A 189 -11.80 -16.63 -15.66
N PHE A 190 -12.01 -15.31 -15.69
CA PHE A 190 -11.46 -14.40 -14.67
C PHE A 190 -11.93 -14.74 -13.24
N ASP A 191 -13.15 -15.22 -13.10
CA ASP A 191 -13.81 -15.59 -11.85
C ASP A 191 -13.60 -17.06 -11.45
N SER A 192 -12.84 -17.84 -12.23
CA SER A 192 -12.60 -19.26 -11.99
C SER A 192 -11.70 -19.50 -10.78
N VAL A 193 -11.74 -20.72 -10.24
CA VAL A 193 -10.88 -21.13 -9.12
C VAL A 193 -9.41 -21.11 -9.55
N GLU A 194 -9.12 -21.55 -10.77
CA GLU A 194 -7.79 -21.58 -11.36
C GLU A 194 -7.21 -20.17 -11.53
N ALA A 195 -8.01 -19.21 -12.01
CA ALA A 195 -7.59 -17.80 -12.09
C ALA A 195 -7.29 -17.20 -10.71
N LYS A 196 -8.10 -17.53 -9.68
CA LYS A 196 -7.84 -17.10 -8.29
C LYS A 196 -6.55 -17.67 -7.72
N VAL A 197 -6.27 -18.95 -7.98
CA VAL A 197 -5.01 -19.60 -7.57
C VAL A 197 -3.84 -18.95 -8.29
N LEU A 198 -3.90 -18.84 -9.62
CA LEU A 198 -2.84 -18.23 -10.42
C LEU A 198 -2.58 -16.77 -10.03
N ASN A 199 -3.64 -16.00 -9.76
CA ASN A 199 -3.53 -14.64 -9.25
C ASN A 199 -2.64 -14.58 -8.00
N ARG A 200 -2.95 -15.40 -6.98
CA ARG A 200 -2.16 -15.47 -5.75
C ARG A 200 -0.71 -15.82 -6.05
N GLU A 201 -0.48 -16.87 -6.84
CA GLU A 201 0.88 -17.35 -7.15
C GLU A 201 1.71 -16.33 -7.94
N VAL A 202 1.10 -15.57 -8.85
CA VAL A 202 1.78 -14.50 -9.60
C VAL A 202 2.27 -13.42 -8.65
N PHE A 203 1.41 -12.94 -7.76
CA PHE A 203 1.78 -11.88 -6.81
C PHE A 203 2.70 -12.37 -5.69
N GLU A 204 2.59 -13.63 -5.27
CA GLU A 204 3.58 -14.28 -4.40
C GLU A 204 4.97 -14.32 -5.06
N THR A 205 5.06 -14.73 -6.33
CA THR A 205 6.33 -14.72 -7.07
C THR A 205 6.92 -13.32 -7.19
N ILE A 206 6.11 -12.32 -7.54
CA ILE A 206 6.61 -10.93 -7.68
C ILE A 206 7.14 -10.43 -6.32
N TYR A 207 6.40 -10.67 -5.24
CA TYR A 207 6.82 -10.22 -3.92
C TYR A 207 8.06 -10.96 -3.41
N TYR A 208 8.12 -12.28 -3.61
CA TYR A 208 9.29 -13.08 -3.21
C TYR A 208 10.55 -12.64 -3.96
N ALA A 209 10.45 -12.42 -5.27
CA ALA A 209 11.55 -11.99 -6.12
C ALA A 209 12.05 -10.58 -5.80
N SER A 210 11.13 -9.63 -5.57
CA SER A 210 11.52 -8.26 -5.22
C SER A 210 12.15 -8.17 -3.84
N MET A 211 11.62 -8.92 -2.86
CA MET A 211 12.23 -9.03 -1.53
C MET A 211 13.61 -9.69 -1.58
N SER A 212 13.77 -10.75 -2.38
CA SER A 212 15.07 -11.41 -2.59
C SER A 212 16.11 -10.43 -3.15
N ALA A 213 15.75 -9.71 -4.22
CA ALA A 213 16.62 -8.69 -4.82
C ALA A 213 16.94 -7.54 -3.85
N SER A 214 15.94 -7.07 -3.10
CA SER A 214 16.13 -5.98 -2.14
C SER A 214 17.02 -6.40 -0.97
N LYS A 215 16.90 -7.63 -0.50
CA LYS A 215 17.79 -8.22 0.51
C LYS A 215 19.21 -8.37 -0.01
N ASP A 216 19.41 -8.86 -1.23
CA ASP A 216 20.75 -8.96 -1.83
C ASP A 216 21.39 -7.58 -2.01
N LEU A 217 20.61 -6.56 -2.41
CA LEU A 217 21.07 -5.17 -2.43
C LEU A 217 21.46 -4.67 -1.03
N ALA A 218 20.71 -5.02 0.02
CA ALA A 218 21.04 -4.64 1.39
C ALA A 218 22.35 -5.31 1.88
N LYS A 219 22.66 -6.53 1.43
CA LYS A 219 23.96 -7.18 1.70
C LYS A 219 25.12 -6.47 0.99
N GLU A 220 24.87 -5.90 -0.20
CA GLU A 220 25.87 -5.16 -0.99
C GLU A 220 26.08 -3.71 -0.49
N GLU A 221 24.99 -3.00 -0.19
CA GLU A 221 24.95 -1.54 -0.01
C GLU A 221 24.58 -1.11 1.43
N GLY A 222 24.13 -2.04 2.27
CA GLY A 222 23.47 -1.78 3.54
C GLY A 222 21.96 -1.56 3.41
N PRO A 223 21.18 -1.70 4.50
CA PRO A 223 19.74 -1.43 4.47
C PRO A 223 19.46 0.08 4.28
N TYR A 224 18.25 0.40 3.83
CA TYR A 224 17.79 1.80 3.76
C TYR A 224 17.77 2.44 5.16
N GLU A 225 17.97 3.76 5.23
CA GLU A 225 18.25 4.51 6.47
C GLU A 225 17.22 4.23 7.58
N THR A 226 15.94 4.09 7.22
CA THR A 226 14.84 3.89 8.17
C THR A 226 14.33 2.45 8.24
N PHE A 227 15.17 1.47 7.91
CA PHE A 227 14.84 0.05 8.02
C PHE A 227 14.59 -0.37 9.47
N ALA A 228 15.48 0.03 10.38
CA ALA A 228 15.37 -0.31 11.79
C ALA A 228 14.02 0.18 12.38
N GLY A 229 13.30 -0.74 13.02
CA GLY A 229 12.00 -0.47 13.64
C GLY A 229 10.78 -0.67 12.74
N SER A 230 10.98 -0.81 11.42
CA SER A 230 9.92 -1.20 10.47
C SER A 230 9.39 -2.62 10.77
N PRO A 231 8.16 -2.96 10.35
CA PRO A 231 7.65 -4.33 10.41
C PRO A 231 8.61 -5.36 9.81
N ILE A 232 9.17 -5.10 8.62
CA ILE A 232 10.05 -6.07 7.96
C ILE A 232 11.35 -6.30 8.75
N SER A 233 11.88 -5.29 9.44
CA SER A 233 13.04 -5.48 10.34
C SER A 233 12.76 -6.38 11.55
N LYS A 234 11.48 -6.64 11.84
CA LYS A 234 11.02 -7.59 12.87
C LYS A 234 10.58 -8.92 12.25
N GLY A 235 10.94 -9.13 10.98
CA GLY A 235 10.51 -10.27 10.19
C GLY A 235 9.01 -10.29 9.94
N GLN A 236 8.30 -9.16 9.85
CA GLN A 236 6.88 -9.13 9.49
C GLN A 236 6.72 -8.74 8.01
N PHE A 237 6.38 -9.72 7.17
CA PHE A 237 6.10 -9.54 5.75
C PHE A 237 4.67 -9.06 5.55
N GLN A 238 4.37 -8.60 4.32
CA GLN A 238 3.06 -8.05 4.03
C GLN A 238 1.93 -9.04 4.34
N PHE A 239 2.05 -10.30 3.95
CA PHE A 239 1.03 -11.31 4.22
C PHE A 239 0.81 -11.56 5.72
N ASP A 240 1.83 -11.37 6.58
CA ASP A 240 1.68 -11.46 8.03
C ASP A 240 0.79 -10.32 8.56
N LEU A 241 0.94 -9.11 8.01
CA LEU A 241 0.08 -7.96 8.36
C LEU A 241 -1.37 -8.14 7.90
N TRP A 242 -1.63 -9.09 7.02
CA TRP A 242 -2.97 -9.51 6.61
C TRP A 242 -3.46 -10.79 7.32
N GLY A 243 -2.63 -11.44 8.14
CA GLY A 243 -2.96 -12.74 8.74
C GLY A 243 -3.12 -13.87 7.72
N VAL A 244 -2.43 -13.77 6.57
CA VAL A 244 -2.51 -14.73 5.47
C VAL A 244 -1.27 -15.61 5.46
N LYS A 245 -1.47 -16.93 5.35
CA LYS A 245 -0.38 -17.87 5.07
C LYS A 245 -0.17 -17.97 3.54
N PRO A 246 1.05 -17.73 3.02
CA PRO A 246 1.34 -17.90 1.60
C PRO A 246 1.33 -19.37 1.19
N SER A 247 1.33 -19.65 -0.12
CA SER A 247 1.51 -21.00 -0.64
C SER A 247 2.94 -21.53 -0.44
N ASP A 248 3.11 -22.84 -0.58
CA ASP A 248 4.41 -23.53 -0.44
C ASP A 248 5.32 -23.39 -1.70
N ARG A 249 4.99 -22.48 -2.63
CA ARG A 249 5.74 -22.28 -3.88
C ARG A 249 7.16 -21.75 -3.66
N TRP A 250 7.33 -20.90 -2.65
CA TRP A 250 8.58 -20.23 -2.34
C TRP A 250 8.96 -20.43 -0.88
N GLU A 251 10.27 -20.44 -0.59
CA GLU A 251 10.81 -20.69 0.74
C GLU A 251 10.78 -19.42 1.60
N TRP A 252 9.57 -18.98 1.99
CA TRP A 252 9.36 -17.75 2.75
C TRP A 252 10.08 -17.72 4.10
N ASP A 253 10.24 -18.87 4.75
CA ASP A 253 10.94 -18.96 6.03
C ASP A 253 12.44 -18.69 5.87
N VAL A 254 13.06 -19.24 4.81
CA VAL A 254 14.46 -18.97 4.46
C VAL A 254 14.65 -17.50 4.13
N LEU A 255 13.80 -16.94 3.26
CA LEU A 255 13.88 -15.51 2.91
C LEU A 255 13.69 -14.61 4.12
N ARG A 256 12.81 -14.98 5.07
CA ARG A 256 12.59 -14.23 6.31
C ARG A 256 13.84 -14.22 7.18
N GLU A 257 14.50 -15.36 7.35
CA GLU A 257 15.77 -15.44 8.08
C GLU A 257 16.84 -14.56 7.43
N GLU A 258 17.00 -14.64 6.11
CA GLU A 258 18.01 -13.85 5.41
C GLU A 258 17.72 -12.34 5.36
N VAL A 259 16.46 -11.91 5.47
CA VAL A 259 16.07 -10.49 5.56
C VAL A 259 16.31 -9.93 6.96
N MET A 260 16.32 -10.79 7.98
CA MET A 260 16.56 -10.40 9.37
C MET A 260 18.05 -10.39 9.76
N GLU A 261 18.90 -11.03 8.97
CA GLU A 261 20.37 -11.01 9.09
C GLU A 261 20.97 -9.67 8.61
#